data_AF-A0A9W6B367-F1
#
_entry.id   AF-A0A9W6B367-F1
#
_cell.length_a   1.000
_cell.length_b   1.000
_cell.length_c   1.000
_cell.angle_alpha   90.00
_cell.angle_beta   90.00
_cell.angle_gamma   90.00
#
_symmetry.space_group_name_H-M   'P 1'
#
loop_
_entity.id
_entity.type
_entity.pdbx_description
1 polymer ?
#
loop_
_entity_poly.entity_id
_entity_poly.type
_entity_poly.pdbx_seq_one_letter_code
_entity_poly.pdbx_strand_id
1 'polypeptide(L)' 'MAVRETTIRLHKDIKSEFDRMSNIQEYGVQKFTTAYILNAIAKKFYKSPKTIENIVFNRKPLPTISQLKVEF' A
#
# COMPACT_ATOMS: atom_id res chain seq x y z
N MET A 1 -17.11 -3.36 13.96
CA MET A 1 -16.97 -2.19 13.08
C MET A 1 -17.18 -2.64 11.64
N ALA A 2 -18.26 -2.22 10.97
CA ALA A 2 -18.46 -2.54 9.56
C ALA A 2 -17.40 -1.80 8.75
N VAL A 3 -16.40 -2.53 8.24
CA VAL A 3 -15.43 -1.96 7.29
C VAL A 3 -16.23 -1.57 6.07
N ARG A 4 -16.25 -0.26 5.76
CA ARG A 4 -17.00 0.27 4.62
C ARG A 4 -16.56 -0.48 3.36
N GLU A 5 -17.51 -1.04 2.62
CA GLU A 5 -17.22 -1.79 1.39
C GLU A 5 -16.37 -1.00 0.40
N THR A 6 -16.55 0.33 0.39
CA THR A 6 -15.75 1.26 -0.41
C THR A 6 -14.26 1.21 -0.09
N THR A 7 -13.89 1.06 1.19
CA THR A 7 -12.50 0.89 1.63
C THR A 7 -11.92 -0.44 1.15
N ILE A 8 -12.72 -1.51 1.18
CA ILE A 8 -12.29 -2.83 0.70
C ILE A 8 -12.02 -2.80 -0.81
N ARG A 9 -12.92 -2.19 -1.58
CA ARG A 9 -12.76 -2.01 -3.03
C ARG A 9 -11.51 -1.19 -3.34
N LEU A 10 -11.32 -0.05 -2.65
CA LEU A 10 -10.12 0.77 -2.80
C LEU A 10 -8.83 -0.02 -2.55
N HIS A 11 -8.77 -0.81 -1.47
CA HIS A 11 -7.58 -1.61 -1.17
C HIS A 11 -7.33 -2.70 -2.22
N LYS A 12 -8.39 -3.30 -2.76
CA LYS A 12 -8.30 -4.29 -3.85
C LYS A 12 -7.77 -3.66 -5.14
N ASP A 13 -8.26 -2.46 -5.48
CA ASP A 13 -7.84 -1.74 -6.68
C ASP A 13 -6.36 -1.32 -6.58
N ILE A 14 -5.93 -0.85 -5.41
CA ILE A 14 -4.52 -0.50 -5.14
C ILE A 14 -3.61 -1.71 -5.31
N LYS A 15 -4.00 -2.87 -4.75
CA LYS A 15 -3.22 -4.11 -4.89
C LYS A 15 -3.14 -4.58 -6.33
N SER A 16 -4.27 -4.56 -7.03
CA SER A 16 -4.33 -4.95 -8.44
C SER A 16 -3.43 -4.07 -9.32
N GLU A 17 -3.38 -2.76 -9.05
CA GLU A 17 -2.48 -1.85 -9.75
C GLU A 17 -1.00 -2.12 -9.44
N PHE A 18 -0.68 -2.41 -8.17
CA PHE A 18 0.67 -2.79 -7.76
C PHE A 18 1.14 -4.05 -8.48
N ASP A 19 0.30 -5.08 -8.52
CA ASP A 19 0.59 -6.35 -9.21
C ASP A 19 0.74 -6.14 -10.72
N ARG A 20 -0.11 -5.30 -11.32
CA ARG A 20 0.01 -4.96 -12.75
C ARG A 20 1.36 -4.30 -13.05
N MET A 21 1.78 -3.34 -12.23
CA MET A 21 3.04 -2.61 -12.44
C MET A 21 4.28 -3.42 -12.08
N SER A 22 4.20 -4.29 -11.07
CA SER A 22 5.32 -5.13 -10.65
C SER A 22 5.63 -6.24 -11.65
N ASN A 23 4.62 -6.71 -12.38
CA ASN A 23 4.78 -7.71 -13.45
C ASN A 23 5.35 -7.13 -14.76
N ILE A 24 5.49 -5.80 -14.89
CA ILE A 24 6.09 -5.22 -16.09
C ILE A 24 7.60 -5.47 -16.03
N GLN A 25 8.08 -6.29 -16.97
CA GLN A 25 9.48 -6.64 -17.11
C GLN A 25 10.06 -6.07 -18.40
N GLU A 26 11.36 -5.79 -18.37
CA GLU A 26 12.15 -5.35 -19.51
C GLU A 26 13.53 -6.03 -19.41
N TYR A 27 14.00 -6.63 -20.50
CA TYR A 27 15.23 -7.45 -20.50
C TYR A 27 15.24 -8.59 -19.46
N GLY A 28 14.07 -9.14 -19.13
CA GLY A 28 13.94 -10.21 -18.12
C GLY A 28 14.08 -9.75 -16.67
N VAL A 29 14.19 -8.44 -16.42
CA VAL A 29 14.20 -7.86 -15.07
C VAL A 29 12.97 -6.98 -14.85
N GLN A 30 12.58 -6.77 -13.60
CA GLN A 30 11.48 -5.87 -13.27
C GLN A 30 11.81 -4.45 -13.76
N LYS A 31 10.95 -3.90 -14.63
CA LYS A 31 11.19 -2.60 -15.27
C LYS A 31 11.16 -1.44 -14.26
N PHE A 32 10.24 -1.51 -13.31
CA PHE A 32 10.02 -0.44 -12.35
C PHE A 32 10.43 -0.86 -10.94
N THR A 33 11.18 0.01 -10.26
CA THR A 33 11.50 -0.20 -8.85
C THR A 33 10.25 -0.08 -7.99
N THR A 34 10.24 -0.79 -6.85
CA THR A 34 9.12 -0.72 -5.89
C THR A 34 8.81 0.73 -5.48
N ALA A 35 9.82 1.56 -5.26
CA ALA A 35 9.65 2.97 -4.90
C ALA A 35 8.96 3.79 -6.01
N TYR A 36 9.28 3.51 -7.28
CA TYR A 36 8.61 4.14 -8.42
C TYR A 36 7.14 3.73 -8.47
N ILE A 37 6.86 2.42 -8.36
CA ILE A 37 5.50 1.87 -8.41
C ILE A 37 4.64 2.49 -7.29
N LEU A 38 5.14 2.53 -6.05
CA LEU A 38 4.42 3.13 -4.92
C LEU A 38 4.10 4.61 -5.16
N ASN A 39 5.03 5.39 -5.72
CA ASN A 39 4.80 6.80 -6.05
C ASN A 39 3.79 7.00 -7.20
N ALA A 40 3.84 6.14 -8.22
CA ALA A 40 2.90 6.19 -9.33
C ALA A 40 1.46 5.90 -8.87
N ILE A 41 1.28 4.87 -8.04
CA ILE A 41 0.00 4.50 -7.45
C ILE A 41 -0.48 5.60 -6.49
N ALA A 42 0.41 6.15 -5.66
CA ALA A 42 0.09 7.25 -4.76
C ALA A 42 -0.50 8.46 -5.50
N LYS A 43 0.09 8.84 -6.65
CA LYS A 43 -0.45 9.90 -7.51
C LYS A 43 -1.82 9.52 -8.10
N LYS A 44 -1.98 8.29 -8.59
CA LYS A 44 -3.24 7.79 -9.19
C LYS A 44 -4.41 7.78 -8.20
N PHE A 45 -4.16 7.40 -6.95
CA PHE A 45 -5.19 7.26 -5.91
C PHE A 45 -5.29 8.46 -4.96
N TYR A 46 -4.52 9.54 -5.20
CA TYR A 46 -4.45 10.73 -4.34
C TYR A 46 -4.19 10.35 -2.88
N LYS A 47 -3.16 9.54 -2.64
CA LYS A 47 -2.75 9.02 -1.33
C LYS A 47 -1.25 9.24 -1.13
N SER A 48 -0.79 9.17 0.12
CA SER A 48 0.64 9.18 0.39
C SER A 48 1.28 7.84 -0.04
N PRO A 49 2.53 7.83 -0.54
CA PRO A 49 3.25 6.58 -0.83
C PRO A 49 3.32 5.64 0.37
N LYS A 50 3.41 6.19 1.59
CA LYS A 50 3.40 5.40 2.83
C LYS A 50 2.07 4.68 3.07
N THR A 51 0.96 5.35 2.75
CA THR A 51 -0.37 4.75 2.84
C THR A 51 -0.51 3.61 1.83
N ILE A 52 -0.05 3.80 0.59
CA ILE A 52 -0.05 2.74 -0.43
C ILE A 52 0.82 1.56 0.00
N GLU A 53 2.04 1.83 0.52
CA GLU A 53 2.94 0.81 1.05
C GLU A 53 2.23 -0.03 2.14
N ASN A 54 1.57 0.61 3.09
CA ASN A 54 0.84 -0.09 4.16
C ASN A 54 -0.31 -0.95 3.62
N ILE A 55 -1.05 -0.47 2.62
CA ILE A 55 -2.15 -1.20 2.00
C ILE A 55 -1.65 -2.42 1.21
N VAL A 56 -0.59 -2.24 0.42
CA VAL A 56 0.00 -3.29 -0.43
C VAL A 56 0.65 -4.38 0.44
N PHE A 57 1.53 -4.00 1.36
CA PHE A 57 2.28 -4.94 2.20
C PHE A 57 1.53 -5.38 3.46
N ASN A 58 0.26 -4.97 3.61
CA ASN A 58 -0.56 -5.27 4.79
C ASN A 58 0.13 -4.92 6.12
N ARG A 59 0.99 -3.89 6.11
CA ARG A 59 1.67 -3.42 7.32
C ARG A 59 0.62 -2.65 8.12
N LYS A 60 0.14 -3.25 9.22
CA LYS A 60 -0.61 -2.49 10.22
C LYS A 60 0.28 -1.32 10.67
N PRO A 61 -0.26 -0.09 10.86
CA PRO A 61 0.51 0.95 11.51
C PRO A 61 1.03 0.37 12.83
N LEU A 62 2.35 0.45 13.05
CA LEU A 62 2.93 0.13 14.34
C LEU A 62 2.14 0.88 15.40
N PRO A 63 1.74 0.25 16.52
CA PRO A 63 1.08 0.97 17.59
C PRO A 63 1.93 2.17 17.97
N THR A 64 1.35 3.37 17.88
CA THR A 64 2.01 4.60 18.28
C THR A 64 2.42 4.45 19.74
N ILE A 65 3.59 4.97 20.13
CA ILE A 65 4.15 4.84 21.51
C ILE A 65 3.14 5.25 22.61
N SER A 66 2.13 6.06 22.27
CA SER A 66 0.99 6.37 23.15
C SER A 66 0.11 5.18 23.56
N GLN A 67 0.18 4.03 22.87
CA GLN A 67 -0.55 2.79 23.18
C GLN A 67 0.27 1.81 24.05
N LEU A 68 1.54 2.11 24.34
CA LEU A 68 2.42 1.30 25.20
C LEU A 68 2.40 1.74 26.67
N LYS A 69 1.48 2.64 27.06
CA LYS A 69 1.26 2.95 28.48
C LYS A 69 0.17 2.04 29.03
N VAL A 70 0.49 1.44 30.16
CA VAL A 70 -0.32 0.53 31.00
C VAL A 70 -0.17 -0.94 30.59
N GLU A 71 0.75 -1.65 31.24
CA GLU A 71 0.38 -2.44 32.43
C GLU A 71 1.49 -2.27 33.49
N PHE A 72 1.07 -2.19 34.75
CA PHE A 72 1.91 -2.03 35.94
C PHE A 72 2.55 -3.37 36.34
#